data_AF-A0A8I5YR69-F1
#
_entry.id   AF-A0A8I5YR69-F1
#
_cell.length_a   1.000
_cell.length_b   1.000
_cell.length_c   1.000
_cell.angle_alpha   90.00
_cell.angle_beta   90.00
_cell.angle_gamma   90.00
#
_symmetry.space_group_name_H-M   'P 1'
#
loop_
_entity.id
_entity.type
_entity.pdbx_description
1 polymer ?
#
loop_
_entity_poly.entity_id
_entity_poly.type
_entity_poly.pdbx_seq_one_letter_code
_entity_poly.pdbx_strand_id
1 'polypeptide(L)'
;MASRSMRLLLLLSCLAKTGVLGDIIMRPSCAPGWFYHKSNCYGYFRKLRNWSDAELECQSYGNGAHLASIRSLKEASTIAEYISGYQRSQPIWIGLHDKTF
;
A
#
# COMPACT_ATOMS: atom_id res chain seq x y z
N MET A 1 30.81 -63.40 -1.27
CA MET A 1 29.49 -63.18 -0.64
C MET A 1 29.11 -61.71 -0.83
N ALA A 2 28.24 -61.41 -1.79
CA ALA A 2 27.60 -60.11 -1.91
C ALA A 2 26.26 -60.34 -2.60
N SER A 3 25.19 -60.43 -1.81
CA SER A 3 23.83 -60.53 -2.32
C SER A 3 23.02 -59.34 -1.82
N ARG A 4 22.40 -58.70 -2.81
CA ARG A 4 21.33 -57.71 -2.77
C ARG A 4 20.40 -57.90 -1.58
N SER A 5 20.08 -56.82 -0.87
CA SER A 5 18.72 -56.56 -0.36
C SER A 5 18.65 -55.17 0.27
N MET A 6 18.29 -54.20 -0.56
CA MET A 6 17.60 -52.98 -0.17
C MET A 6 16.37 -53.35 0.69
N ARG A 7 16.40 -53.08 1.99
CA ARG A 7 15.19 -52.98 2.82
C ARG A 7 15.35 -51.87 3.88
N LEU A 8 14.78 -50.72 3.53
CA LEU A 8 14.09 -49.74 4.37
C LEU A 8 14.13 -49.97 5.90
N LEU A 9 14.85 -49.12 6.63
CA LEU A 9 14.48 -48.74 7.99
C LEU A 9 14.42 -47.22 8.06
N LEU A 10 13.21 -46.71 7.81
CA LEU A 10 12.80 -45.33 8.04
C LEU A 10 12.82 -45.07 9.55
N LEU A 11 13.94 -44.57 10.08
CA LEU A 11 13.93 -43.94 11.40
C LEU A 11 13.44 -42.51 11.24
N LEU A 12 12.11 -42.40 11.27
CA LEU A 12 11.32 -41.21 11.53
C LEU A 12 11.93 -40.39 12.68
N SER A 13 12.68 -39.35 12.31
CA SER A 13 12.85 -38.17 13.16
C SER A 13 12.89 -36.92 12.30
N CYS A 14 11.87 -36.78 11.44
CA CYS A 14 11.50 -35.46 10.94
C CYS A 14 10.84 -34.72 12.11
N LEU A 15 11.64 -34.21 13.05
CA LEU A 15 11.18 -33.09 13.87
C LEU A 15 11.13 -31.89 12.94
N ALA A 16 10.09 -31.83 12.10
CA ALA A 16 9.65 -30.60 11.47
C ALA A 16 9.09 -29.68 12.55
N LYS A 17 9.94 -29.24 13.49
CA LYS A 17 9.71 -28.05 14.29
C LYS A 17 10.10 -26.84 13.45
N THR A 18 9.46 -26.68 12.30
CA THR A 18 9.37 -25.39 11.64
C THR A 18 7.92 -24.97 11.72
N GLY A 19 7.46 -24.77 12.96
CA GLY A 19 6.36 -23.84 13.21
C GLY A 19 6.89 -22.44 12.96
N VAL A 20 7.20 -22.12 11.70
CA VAL A 20 7.24 -20.73 11.26
C VAL A 20 5.77 -20.37 11.02
N LEU A 21 5.04 -20.18 12.13
CA LEU A 21 3.99 -19.16 12.17
C LEU A 21 4.73 -17.81 12.21
N GLY A 22 5.54 -17.55 11.18
CA GLY A 22 5.93 -16.19 10.87
C GLY A 22 4.65 -15.57 10.40
N ASP A 23 4.10 -14.66 11.20
CA ASP A 23 3.00 -13.80 10.79
C ASP A 23 3.25 -13.39 9.35
N ILE A 24 2.41 -13.86 8.42
CA ILE A 24 2.43 -13.33 7.07
C ILE A 24 2.03 -11.88 7.26
N ILE A 25 3.03 -10.99 7.33
CA ILE A 25 2.80 -9.56 7.31
C ILE A 25 2.22 -9.30 5.93
N MET A 26 0.88 -9.37 5.82
CA MET A 26 0.14 -8.83 4.69
C MET A 26 0.43 -7.33 4.73
N ARG A 27 1.51 -6.94 4.05
CA ARG A 27 1.78 -5.54 3.78
C ARG A 27 0.54 -5.05 3.03
N PRO A 28 -0.19 -4.04 3.55
CA PRO A 28 -1.35 -3.54 2.85
C PRO A 28 -0.91 -3.15 1.44
N SER A 29 -1.40 -3.88 0.44
CA SER A 29 -1.13 -3.54 -0.95
C SER A 29 -2.07 -2.41 -1.31
N CYS A 30 -1.52 -1.26 -1.65
CA CYS A 30 -2.32 -0.17 -2.20
C CYS A 30 -2.94 -0.59 -3.53
N ALA A 31 -4.03 0.08 -3.91
CA ALA A 31 -4.63 -0.13 -5.22
C ALA A 31 -3.59 0.09 -6.35
N PRO A 32 -3.73 -0.56 -7.51
CA PRO A 32 -2.79 -0.40 -8.62
C PRO A 32 -2.56 1.07 -8.97
N GLY A 33 -1.29 1.47 -9.04
CA GLY A 33 -0.89 2.84 -9.34
C GLY A 33 -0.82 3.79 -8.13
N TRP A 34 -1.26 3.35 -6.95
CA TRP A 34 -1.17 4.12 -5.71
C TRP A 34 0.13 3.78 -4.98
N PHE A 35 0.71 4.76 -4.27
CA PHE A 35 1.91 4.53 -3.48
C PHE A 35 1.61 4.46 -1.98
N TYR A 36 2.40 3.67 -1.26
CA TYR A 36 2.29 3.49 0.19
C TYR A 36 3.25 4.42 0.94
N HIS A 37 2.74 5.14 1.95
CA HIS A 37 3.57 5.92 2.88
C HIS A 37 2.95 5.91 4.28
N LYS A 38 3.73 5.45 5.29
CA LYS A 38 3.37 5.45 6.72
C LYS A 38 1.92 5.02 7.01
N SER A 39 1.55 3.85 6.49
CA SER A 39 0.21 3.24 6.66
C SER A 39 -0.93 3.84 5.84
N ASN A 40 -0.66 4.82 4.97
CA ASN A 40 -1.65 5.37 4.04
C ASN A 40 -1.28 5.02 2.60
N CYS A 41 -2.29 4.95 1.74
CA CYS A 41 -2.16 4.83 0.30
C CYS A 41 -2.56 6.14 -0.36
N TYR A 42 -1.79 6.59 -1.35
CA TYR A 42 -2.02 7.86 -2.05
C TYR A 42 -2.12 7.61 -3.54
N GLY A 43 -3.14 8.18 -4.17
CA GLY A 43 -3.37 8.13 -5.61
C GLY A 43 -3.38 9.53 -6.21
N TYR A 44 -2.91 9.65 -7.45
CA TYR A 44 -2.98 10.88 -8.23
C TYR A 44 -4.01 10.76 -9.35
N PHE A 45 -4.90 11.75 -9.44
CA PHE A 45 -5.96 11.82 -10.45
C PHE A 45 -5.71 12.96 -11.42
N ARG A 46 -5.69 12.65 -12.72
CA ARG A 46 -5.41 13.63 -13.78
C ARG A 46 -6.61 14.50 -14.16
N LYS A 47 -7.83 14.02 -13.89
CA LYS A 47 -9.06 14.72 -14.27
C LYS A 47 -9.27 15.90 -13.35
N LEU A 48 -9.34 17.10 -13.93
CA LEU A 48 -9.65 18.32 -13.19
C LEU A 48 -11.10 18.29 -12.70
N ARG A 49 -11.28 18.69 -11.45
CA ARG A 49 -12.56 18.72 -10.73
C ARG A 49 -12.58 19.95 -9.82
N ASN A 50 -13.77 20.38 -9.40
CA ASN A 50 -13.85 21.25 -8.22
C ASN A 50 -13.51 20.45 -6.95
N TRP A 51 -13.29 21.13 -5.83
CA TRP A 51 -12.88 20.49 -4.58
C TRP A 51 -13.89 19.43 -4.11
N SER A 52 -15.20 19.74 -4.16
CA SER A 52 -16.27 18.84 -3.70
C SER A 52 -16.32 17.55 -4.52
N ASP A 53 -16.24 17.64 -5.85
CA ASP A 53 -16.23 16.49 -6.74
C ASP A 53 -14.98 15.63 -6.57
N ALA A 54 -13.83 16.25 -6.26
CA ALA A 54 -12.59 15.54 -5.99
C ALA A 54 -12.65 14.76 -4.66
N GLU A 55 -13.26 15.35 -3.63
CA GLU A 55 -13.50 14.68 -2.34
C GLU A 55 -14.48 13.52 -2.48
N LEU A 56 -15.59 13.70 -3.22
CA LEU A 56 -16.55 12.62 -3.51
C LEU A 56 -15.91 11.47 -4.30
N GLU A 57 -15.02 11.77 -5.25
CA GLU A 57 -14.26 10.74 -5.97
C GLU A 57 -13.36 9.97 -5.02
N CYS A 58 -12.65 10.64 -4.10
CA CYS A 58 -11.81 9.97 -3.10
C CYS A 58 -12.63 9.06 -2.19
N GLN A 59 -13.78 9.53 -1.68
CA GLN A 59 -14.69 8.74 -0.83
C GLN A 59 -15.26 7.51 -1.54
N SER A 60 -15.35 7.53 -2.88
CA SER A 60 -15.80 6.37 -3.66
C SER A 60 -14.87 5.15 -3.57
N TYR A 61 -13.61 5.35 -3.16
CA TYR A 61 -12.63 4.26 -2.96
C TYR A 61 -12.79 3.51 -1.64
N GLY A 62 -13.71 3.95 -0.77
CA GLY A 62 -14.08 3.26 0.47
C GLY A 62 -13.96 4.13 1.72
N ASN A 63 -14.38 3.55 2.84
CA ASN A 63 -14.35 4.23 4.13
C ASN A 63 -12.91 4.64 4.51
N GLY A 64 -12.73 5.93 4.85
CA GLY A 64 -11.43 6.49 5.21
C GLY A 64 -10.59 6.97 4.03
N ALA A 65 -11.07 6.83 2.78
CA ALA A 65 -10.46 7.47 1.62
C ALA A 65 -10.98 8.90 1.44
N HIS A 66 -10.06 9.86 1.47
CA HIS A 66 -10.34 11.29 1.41
C HIS A 66 -9.23 11.99 0.62
N LEU A 67 -9.45 13.25 0.23
CA LEU A 67 -8.35 14.10 -0.23
C LEU A 67 -7.22 14.12 0.82
N ALA A 68 -5.97 14.06 0.34
CA ALA A 68 -4.82 13.84 1.20
C ALA A 68 -4.67 14.93 2.28
N SER A 69 -4.56 14.52 3.55
CA SER A 69 -4.13 15.40 4.64
C SER A 69 -2.61 15.33 4.77
N ILE A 70 -1.91 16.45 4.62
CA ILE A 70 -0.44 16.49 4.74
C ILE A 70 -0.08 16.88 6.18
N ARG A 71 0.59 15.98 6.91
CA ARG A 71 0.88 16.12 8.34
C ARG A 71 2.36 16.31 8.65
N SER A 72 3.23 16.22 7.64
CA SER A 72 4.66 16.46 7.81
C SER A 72 5.33 16.91 6.53
N LEU A 73 6.47 17.60 6.65
CA LEU A 73 7.29 17.99 5.51
C LEU A 73 7.76 16.77 4.70
N LYS A 74 8.11 15.67 5.37
CA LYS A 74 8.56 14.45 4.68
C LYS A 74 7.45 13.84 3.82
N GLU A 75 6.23 13.81 4.32
CA GLU A 75 5.05 13.36 3.57
C GLU A 75 4.79 14.30 2.38
N ALA A 76 4.84 15.62 2.60
CA ALA A 76 4.68 16.62 1.54
C ALA A 76 5.71 16.41 0.42
N SER A 77 6.99 16.23 0.75
CA SER A 77 8.05 15.98 -0.23
C SER A 77 7.83 14.69 -1.01
N THR A 78 7.43 13.60 -0.34
CA THR A 78 7.16 12.32 -1.02
C THR A 78 5.95 12.44 -1.96
N ILE A 79 4.88 13.11 -1.55
CA ILE A 79 3.71 13.37 -2.41
C ILE A 79 4.12 14.22 -3.62
N ALA A 80 4.89 15.30 -3.41
CA ALA A 80 5.36 16.17 -4.48
C ALA A 80 6.25 15.43 -5.50
N GLU A 81 7.17 14.59 -5.02
CA GLU A 81 8.00 13.74 -5.88
C GLU A 81 7.16 12.78 -6.72
N TYR A 82 6.18 12.11 -6.10
CA TYR A 82 5.25 11.22 -6.81
C TYR A 82 4.45 11.98 -7.89
N ILE A 83 3.91 13.15 -7.57
CA ILE A 83 3.16 14.00 -8.53
C ILE A 83 4.06 14.47 -9.69
N SER A 84 5.34 14.73 -9.42
CA SER A 84 6.29 15.20 -10.44
C SER A 84 6.50 14.23 -11.60
N GLY A 85 6.24 12.93 -11.37
CA GLY A 85 6.22 11.90 -12.42
C GLY A 85 5.03 12.01 -13.38
N TYR A 86 4.00 12.77 -13.02
CA TYR A 86 2.78 12.97 -13.82
C TYR A 86 2.64 14.38 -14.37
N GLN A 87 3.03 15.42 -13.60
CA GLN A 87 2.81 16.82 -13.94
C GLN A 87 3.76 17.76 -13.17
N ARG A 88 3.94 19.01 -13.63
CA ARG A 88 4.86 19.99 -13.01
C ARG A 88 4.26 21.34 -12.59
N SER A 89 3.12 21.74 -13.13
CA SER A 89 2.63 23.13 -13.02
C SER A 89 1.15 23.30 -12.70
N GLN A 90 0.39 22.20 -12.68
CA GLN A 90 -1.03 22.23 -12.38
C GLN A 90 -1.27 22.19 -10.87
N PRO A 91 -2.20 23.01 -10.35
CA PRO A 91 -2.63 22.90 -8.97
C PRO A 91 -3.34 21.56 -8.74
N ILE A 92 -3.25 21.05 -7.52
CA ILE A 92 -3.91 19.81 -7.10
C ILE A 92 -4.72 20.06 -5.83
N TRP A 93 -5.84 19.36 -5.70
CA TRP A 93 -6.63 19.41 -4.48
C TRP A 93 -6.04 18.54 -3.38
N ILE A 94 -6.09 19.05 -2.15
CA ILE A 94 -5.76 18.35 -0.91
C ILE A 94 -6.88 18.55 0.11
N GLY A 95 -6.87 17.78 1.20
CA GLY A 95 -7.97 17.73 2.17
C GLY A 95 -8.09 18.92 3.11
N LEU A 96 -7.33 20.00 2.91
CA LEU A 96 -7.48 21.22 3.68
C LEU A 96 -8.66 22.02 3.11
N HIS A 97 -9.76 22.07 3.85
CA HIS A 97 -10.97 22.78 3.44
C HIS A 97 -11.58 23.50 4.64
N ASP A 98 -11.74 24.81 4.50
CA ASP A 98 -12.46 25.63 5.46
C ASP A 98 -13.95 25.58 5.12
N LYS A 99 -14.76 25.07 6.06
CA LYS A 99 -16.22 24.97 5.90
C LYS A 99 -16.95 26.26 6.32
N THR A 100 -16.20 27.30 6.70
CA THR A 100 -16.72 28.45 7.44
C THR A 100 -16.73 29.77 6.64
N PHE A 101 -16.50 29.71 5.32
CA PHE A 101 -16.72 30.83 4.39
C PHE A 101 -17.48 30.38 3.15
#